data_AF-A0A5E4IKW6-F1
#
_entry.id   AF-A0A5E4IKW6-F1
#
_cell.length_a   1.000
_cell.length_b   1.000
_cell.length_c   1.000
_cell.angle_alpha   90.00
_cell.angle_beta   90.00
_cell.angle_gamma   90.00
#
_symmetry.space_group_name_H-M   'P 1'
#
loop_
_entity.id
_entity.type
_entity.pdbx_description
1 polymer ?
#
loop_
_entity_poly.entity_id
_entity_poly.type
_entity_poly.pdbx_seq_one_letter_code
_entity_poly.pdbx_strand_id
1 'polypeptide(L)' 'MNPKSKAKGDEEAKYNCPHCGELMAPLKRDTQAGTLLICPECMKLVGRE' A
#
# COMPACT_ATOMS: atom_id res chain seq x y z
N MET A 1 5.63 -32.56 -0.21
CA MET A 1 4.64 -31.72 0.49
C MET A 1 5.17 -30.30 0.61
N ASN A 2 4.47 -29.29 0.09
CA ASN A 2 4.68 -27.87 0.40
C ASN A 2 3.37 -27.12 0.14
N PRO A 3 2.85 -26.40 1.13
CA PRO A 3 2.24 -25.11 0.82
C PRO A 3 2.67 -24.06 1.85
N LYS A 4 3.71 -23.28 1.52
CA LYS A 4 3.99 -21.99 2.18
C LYS A 4 3.60 -20.87 1.22
N SER A 5 2.31 -20.71 1.02
CA SER A 5 1.73 -19.50 0.43
C SER A 5 0.54 -19.07 1.27
N LYS A 6 0.81 -18.73 2.54
CA LYS A 6 -0.11 -17.86 3.27
C LYS A 6 0.12 -16.46 2.72
N ALA A 7 -0.67 -16.10 1.71
CA ALA A 7 -0.96 -14.71 1.39
C ALA A 7 -1.37 -14.06 2.72
N LYS A 8 -0.43 -13.30 3.27
CA LYS A 8 -0.58 -12.58 4.53
C LYS A 8 -1.61 -11.50 4.23
N GLY A 9 -2.79 -11.69 4.82
CA GLY A 9 -3.97 -10.90 4.54
C GLY A 9 -3.64 -9.42 4.51
N ASP A 10 -4.20 -8.77 3.49
CA ASP A 10 -4.52 -7.35 3.41
C ASP A 10 -5.29 -6.93 4.67
N GLU A 11 -4.60 -6.85 5.79
CA GLU A 11 -4.99 -5.98 6.87
C GLU A 11 -4.84 -4.58 6.29
N GLU A 12 -5.98 -4.00 5.94
CA GLU A 12 -6.17 -2.69 5.32
C GLU A 12 -5.53 -1.63 6.21
N ALA A 13 -4.20 -1.56 6.18
CA ALA A 13 -3.41 -0.61 6.94
C ALA A 13 -3.79 0.76 6.40
N LYS A 14 -4.62 1.47 7.16
CA LYS A 14 -5.00 2.84 6.86
C LYS A 14 -3.79 3.71 7.18
N TYR A 15 -3.25 4.37 6.16
CA TYR A 15 -2.14 5.30 6.29
C TYR A 15 -2.70 6.72 6.24
N ASN A 16 -2.14 7.60 7.07
CA ASN A 16 -2.35 9.02 6.88
C ASN A 16 -1.51 9.48 5.70
N CYS A 17 -2.14 10.04 4.68
CA CYS A 17 -1.42 10.63 3.58
C CYS A 17 -0.68 11.89 4.09
N PRO A 18 0.66 12.01 3.96
CA PRO A 18 1.39 13.20 4.39
C PRO A 18 1.11 14.44 3.54
N HIS A 19 0.40 14.29 2.41
CA HIS A 19 0.08 15.40 1.50
C HIS A 19 -1.28 16.03 1.79
N CYS A 20 -2.34 15.23 2.01
CA CYS A 20 -3.66 15.74 2.40
C CYS A 20 -3.97 15.62 3.89
N GLY A 21 -3.21 14.81 4.64
CA GLY A 21 -3.44 14.56 6.06
C GLY A 21 -4.59 13.59 6.36
N GLU A 22 -5.22 13.03 5.33
CA GLU A 22 -6.40 12.20 5.49
C GLU A 22 -6.04 10.71 5.62
N LEU A 23 -6.82 10.01 6.45
CA LEU A 23 -6.61 8.61 6.81
C LEU A 23 -7.30 7.70 5.78
N MET A 24 -6.52 6.95 5.03
CA MET A 24 -7.00 6.18 3.88
C MET A 24 -6.17 4.94 3.62
N ALA A 25 -6.76 3.98 2.90
CA ALA A 25 -6.03 2.84 2.39
C ALA A 25 -5.23 3.25 1.13
N PRO A 26 -3.89 3.21 1.15
CA PRO A 26 -3.10 3.50 -0.03
C PRO A 26 -3.27 2.40 -1.07
N LEU A 27 -3.32 2.81 -2.33
CA LEU A 27 -3.29 1.91 -3.47
C LEU A 27 -1.89 1.31 -3.59
N LYS A 28 -1.81 -0.01 -3.50
CA LYS A 28 -0.58 -0.76 -3.76
C LYS A 28 -0.39 -0.91 -5.26
N ARG A 29 0.77 -0.49 -5.76
CA ARG A 29 1.16 -0.65 -7.15
C ARG A 29 2.49 -1.37 -7.23
N ASP A 30 2.47 -2.62 -7.64
CA ASP A 30 3.67 -3.40 -7.85
C ASP A 30 4.40 -2.94 -9.11
N THR A 31 5.68 -2.65 -8.95
CA THR A 31 6.58 -2.25 -10.03
C THR A 31 7.83 -3.12 -9.98
N GLN A 32 8.67 -3.10 -11.03
CA GLN A 32 9.95 -3.81 -11.00
C GLN A 32 10.88 -3.34 -9.87
N ALA A 33 10.65 -2.14 -9.32
CA ALA A 33 11.37 -1.62 -8.18
C ALA A 33 10.80 -2.11 -6.82
N GLY A 34 9.57 -2.61 -6.77
CA GLY A 34 8.88 -2.98 -5.52
C GLY A 34 7.46 -2.41 -5.48
N THR A 35 6.81 -2.51 -4.31
CA THR A 35 5.42 -2.11 -4.13
C THR A 35 5.35 -0.64 -3.71
N LEU A 36 4.75 0.20 -4.56
CA LEU A 36 4.53 1.61 -4.28
C LEU A 36 3.19 1.79 -3.58
N LEU A 37 3.15 2.67 -2.57
CA LEU A 37 1.93 3.06 -1.87
C LEU A 37 1.49 4.44 -2.37
N ILE A 38 0.30 4.52 -2.97
CA ILE A 38 -0.22 5.75 -3.59
C ILE A 38 -1.52 6.17 -2.89
N CYS A 39 -1.62 7.44 -2.50
CA CYS A 39 -2.84 8.03 -1.97
C CYS A 39 -3.91 8.13 -3.09
N PRO A 40 -5.13 7.59 -2.93
CA PRO A 40 -6.17 7.68 -3.96
C PRO A 40 -6.70 9.12 -4.14
N GLU A 41 -6.76 9.92 -3.07
CA GLU A 41 -7.27 11.30 -3.13
C GLU A 41 -6.29 12.26 -3.82
N CYS A 42 -5.02 12.22 -3.43
CA CYS A 42 -4.00 13.10 -3.98
C CYS A 42 -3.32 12.53 -5.22
N MET A 43 -3.49 11.22 -5.48
CA MET A 43 -2.67 10.46 -6.44
C MET A 43 -1.16 10.64 -6.25
N LYS A 44 -0.73 10.93 -5.01
CA LYS A 44 0.67 11.12 -4.64
C LYS A 44 1.22 9.89 -3.94
N LEU A 45 2.52 9.64 -4.13
CA LEU A 45 3.22 8.58 -3.44
C LEU A 45 3.34 8.91 -1.95
N VAL A 46 2.91 7.96 -1.11
CA VAL A 46 2.92 8.08 0.35
C VAL A 46 3.93 7.14 1.01
N GLY A 47 4.43 6.14 0.27
CA GLY A 47 5.43 5.21 0.76
C GLY A 47 5.81 4.15 -0.26
N ARG A 48 6.68 3.23 0.14
CA ARG A 48 7.11 2.05 -0.61
C ARG A 48 7.41 0.94 0.39
N GLU A 49 6.96 -0.28 0.09
CA GLU A 49 7.32 -1.51 0.81
C GLU A 49 8.54 -2.19 0.16
#